data_AF-A0A525JUJ0-F1
#
_entry.id   AF-A0A525JUJ0-F1
#
_cell.length_a   1.000
_cell.length_b   1.000
_cell.length_c   1.000
_cell.angle_alpha   90.00
_cell.angle_beta   90.00
_cell.angle_gamma   90.00
#
_symmetry.space_group_name_H-M   'P 1'
#
loop_
_entity.id
_entity.type
_entity.pdbx_description
1 polymer ?
#
loop_
_entity_poly.entity_id
_entity_poly.type
_entity_poly.pdbx_seq_one_letter_code
_entity_poly.pdbx_strand_id
1 'polypeptide(L)' 'MAEVSDIAVYQKLSELADELDDLVAQGPSVVGNAALTTASHNVRGMALAVYRHIMADREGVLDS' A
#
# COMPACT_ATOMS: atom_id res chain seq x y z
N MET A 1 21.69 2.38 -9.63
CA MET A 1 20.38 2.57 -8.96
C MET A 1 20.25 1.42 -8.00
N ALA A 2 20.03 1.66 -6.70
CA ALA A 2 19.81 0.57 -5.77
C ALA A 2 18.51 -0.16 -6.16
N GLU A 3 18.53 -1.50 -6.23
CA GLU A 3 17.30 -2.26 -6.41
C GLU A 3 16.36 -1.96 -5.25
N VAL A 4 15.15 -1.53 -5.58
CA VAL A 4 14.10 -1.32 -4.58
C VAL A 4 13.54 -2.69 -4.25
N SER A 5 13.63 -3.11 -2.99
CA SER A 5 13.08 -4.38 -2.55
C SER A 5 11.55 -4.31 -2.44
N ASP A 6 10.87 -5.42 -2.70
CA ASP A 6 9.41 -5.50 -2.56
C ASP A 6 8.94 -5.15 -1.14
N ILE A 7 9.75 -5.46 -0.13
CA ILE A 7 9.48 -5.06 1.26
C ILE A 7 9.45 -3.53 1.39
N ALA A 8 10.40 -2.83 0.76
CA ALA A 8 10.42 -1.36 0.76
C ALA A 8 9.21 -0.78 0.00
N VAL A 9 8.80 -1.41 -1.11
CA VAL A 9 7.58 -1.03 -1.84
C VAL A 9 6.34 -1.22 -0.97
N TYR A 10 6.20 -2.38 -0.33
CA TYR A 10 5.08 -2.67 0.58
C TYR A 10 4.98 -1.65 1.72
N GLN A 11 6.11 -1.35 2.38
CA GLN A 11 6.16 -0.37 3.46
C GLN A 11 5.74 1.00 2.98
N LYS A 12 6.27 1.46 1.84
CA LYS A 12 5.96 2.80 1.31
C LYS A 12 4.50 2.94 0.89
N LEU A 13 3.92 1.90 0.27
CA LEU A 13 2.50 1.90 -0.07
C LEU A 13 1.62 1.91 1.19
N SER A 14 2.00 1.16 2.22
CA SER A 14 1.25 1.13 3.49
C SER A 14 1.27 2.49 4.18
N GLU A 15 2.45 3.13 4.28
CA GLU A 15 2.61 4.49 4.80
C GLU A 15 1.74 5.50 4.03
N LEU A 16 1.77 5.44 2.69
CA LEU A 16 1.00 6.37 1.86
C LEU A 16 -0.51 6.19 2.07
N ALA A 17 -0.99 4.96 2.24
CA ALA A 17 -2.39 4.71 2.54
C ALA A 17 -2.81 5.33 3.88
N ASP A 18 -1.98 5.20 4.91
CA ASP A 18 -2.24 5.77 6.22
C ASP A 18 -2.22 7.32 6.16
N GLU A 19 -1.27 7.92 5.43
CA GLU A 19 -1.24 9.37 5.19
C GLU A 19 -2.52 9.88 4.49
N LEU A 20 -3.05 9.12 3.52
CA LEU A 20 -4.30 9.47 2.84
C LEU A 20 -5.51 9.38 3.77
N ASP A 21 -5.56 8.40 4.67
CA ASP A 21 -6.62 8.28 5.67
C ASP A 21 -6.56 9.41 6.70
N ASP A 22 -5.36 9.83 7.11
CA ASP A 22 -5.16 10.99 7.99
C ASP A 22 -5.60 12.30 7.31
N LEU A 23 -5.41 12.42 6.00
CA LEU A 23 -5.89 13.57 5.23
C LEU A 23 -7.42 13.58 5.13
N VAL A 24 -8.08 12.42 5.02
CA VAL A 24 -9.55 12.32 5.09
C VAL A 24 -10.06 12.77 6.46
N ALA A 25 -9.38 12.40 7.55
CA ALA A 25 -9.76 12.79 8.90
C ALA A 25 -9.69 14.32 9.14
N GLN A 26 -8.87 15.03 8.37
CA GLN A 26 -8.74 16.49 8.44
C GLN A 26 -9.91 17.26 7.80
N GLY A 27 -10.93 16.56 7.28
CA GLY A 27 -12.17 17.15 6.79
C GLY A 27 -12.07 17.91 5.46
N PRO A 28 -11.46 17.35 4.40
CA PRO A 28 -11.56 17.92 3.06
C PRO A 28 -13.01 17.96 2.58
N SER A 29 -13.27 18.76 1.53
CA SER A 29 -14.60 18.83 0.89
C SER A 29 -15.15 17.43 0.55
N VAL A 30 -16.47 17.28 0.35
CA VAL A 30 -17.09 15.99 -0.01
C VAL A 30 -16.39 15.31 -1.18
N VAL A 31 -16.01 16.08 -2.21
CA VAL A 31 -15.27 15.58 -3.38
C VAL A 31 -13.84 15.16 -2.99
N GLY A 32 -13.18 15.95 -2.14
CA GLY A 32 -11.84 15.64 -1.62
C GLY A 32 -11.83 14.37 -0.76
N ASN A 33 -12.82 14.18 0.11
CA ASN A 33 -13.00 12.96 0.89
C ASN A 33 -13.18 11.75 -0.01
N ALA A 34 -14.08 11.81 -1.00
CA ALA A 34 -14.30 10.71 -1.93
C ALA A 34 -13.02 10.34 -2.72
N ALA A 35 -12.27 11.35 -3.18
CA ALA A 35 -11.01 11.14 -3.89
C ALA A 35 -9.95 10.48 -3.00
N LEU A 36 -9.74 11.00 -1.78
CA LEU A 36 -8.73 10.48 -0.85
C LEU A 36 -9.08 9.08 -0.35
N THR A 37 -10.34 8.81 -0.02
CA THR A 37 -10.79 7.46 0.36
C THR A 37 -10.57 6.45 -0.78
N THR A 38 -10.88 6.85 -2.02
CA THR A 38 -10.63 5.99 -3.20
C THR A 38 -9.14 5.74 -3.39
N ALA A 39 -8.32 6.78 -3.25
CA ALA A 39 -6.87 6.66 -3.36
C ALA A 39 -6.30 5.74 -2.27
N SER A 40 -6.68 5.95 -1.00
CA SER A 40 -6.27 5.11 0.13
C SER A 40 -6.63 3.64 -0.13
N HIS A 41 -7.87 3.36 -0.55
CA HIS A 41 -8.32 2.00 -0.82
C HIS A 41 -7.49 1.31 -1.92
N ASN A 42 -7.22 2.03 -3.02
CA ASN A 42 -6.40 1.51 -4.12
C ASN A 42 -4.96 1.23 -3.66
N VAL A 43 -4.36 2.15 -2.91
CA VAL A 43 -2.99 2.00 -2.41
C VAL A 43 -2.89 0.82 -1.44
N ARG A 44 -3.87 0.62 -0.54
CA ARG A 44 -3.95 -0.57 0.32
C ARG A 44 -4.05 -1.86 -0.49
N GLY A 45 -4.84 -1.85 -1.58
CA GLY A 45 -4.94 -2.98 -2.50
C GLY A 45 -3.60 -3.32 -3.17
N MET A 46 -2.84 -2.30 -3.58
CA MET A 46 -1.49 -2.48 -4.14
C MET A 46 -0.52 -3.03 -3.09
N ALA A 47 -0.53 -2.49 -1.88
CA ALA A 47 0.29 -3.00 -0.77
C ALA A 47 -0.01 -4.49 -0.51
N LEU A 48 -1.29 -4.88 -0.48
CA LEU A 48 -1.69 -6.27 -0.30
C LEU A 48 -1.19 -7.17 -1.44
N ALA A 49 -1.21 -6.71 -2.68
CA ALA A 49 -0.68 -7.47 -3.82
C ALA A 49 0.82 -7.71 -3.69
N VAL A 50 1.59 -6.70 -3.29
CA VAL A 50 3.03 -6.81 -3.03
C VAL A 50 3.31 -7.75 -1.86
N TYR A 51 2.55 -7.65 -0.77
CA TYR A 51 2.67 -8.56 0.37
C TYR A 51 2.47 -10.02 -0.04
N ARG A 52 1.44 -10.31 -0.85
CA ARG A 52 1.17 -11.66 -1.36
C ARG A 52 2.31 -12.15 -2.25
N HIS A 53 2.89 -11.29 -3.07
CA HIS A 53 4.06 -11.65 -3.89
C HIS A 53 5.25 -12.06 -3.01
N ILE A 54 5.59 -11.25 -2.00
CA ILE A 54 6.68 -11.56 -1.05
C ILE A 54 6.43 -12.90 -0.33
N MET A 55 5.19 -13.17 0.07
CA MET A 55 4.86 -14.42 0.77
C MET A 55 4.91 -15.63 -0.16
N ALA A 56 4.44 -15.51 -1.41
CA ALA A 56 4.54 -16.57 -2.40
C ALA A 56 6.00 -16.94 -2.71
N ASP A 57 6.89 -15.95 -2.82
CA ASP A 57 8.33 -16.17 -2.98
C ASP A 57 8.92 -16.90 -1.77
N ARG A 58 8.48 -16.57 -0.54
CA ARG A 58 8.94 -17.26 0.68
C ARG A 58 8.44 -18.71 0.76
N GLU A 59 7.21 -18.98 0.36
CA GLU A 59 6.67 -20.35 0.34
C GLU A 59 7.39 -21.20 -0.71
N GLY A 60 7.69 -20.67 -1.89
CA GLY A 60 8.46 -21.38 -2.92
C GLY A 60 9.90 -21.74 -2.51
N VAL A 61 10.51 -20.94 -1.62
CA VAL A 61 11.85 -21.22 -1.06
C VAL A 61 11.83 -22.32 0.01
N LEU A 62 10.69 -22.56 0.67
CA LEU A 62 10.57 -23.60 1.70
C LEU A 62 10.25 -24.99 1.14
N ASP A 63 9.73 -25.06 -0.09
CA ASP A 63 9.40 -26.30 -0.81
C ASP A 63 10.52 -26.78 -1.77
N SER A 64 11.69 -26.14 -1.76
CA SER A 64 12.88 -26.47 -2.58
C SER A 64 14.03 -27.02 -1.74
#